data_AF-A0A358KG72-F1
#
_entry.id   AF-A0A358KG72-F1
#
_cell.length_a   1.000
_cell.length_b   1.000
_cell.length_c   1.000
_cell.angle_alpha   90.00
_cell.angle_beta   90.00
_cell.angle_gamma   90.00
#
_symmetry.space_group_name_H-M   'P 1'
#
loop_
_entity.id
_entity.type
_entity.pdbx_description
1 polymer ?
#
loop_
_entity_poly.entity_id
_entity_poly.type
_entity_poly.pdbx_seq_one_letter_code
_entity_poly.pdbx_strand_id
1 'polypeptide(L)'
;MACSCASARELKEFDNDVNYDESRIPHYDLPDPLITAEGKPVTTAEQWRNVRRPQILSLFANFIYGAVPVPPEPIEQTYKVIKEDKAFM
;
A
#
# COMPACT_ATOMS: atom_id res chain seq x y z
N MET A 1 -23.90 -34.60 -8.65
CA MET A 1 -22.84 -33.69 -9.13
C MET A 1 -23.08 -32.35 -8.47
N ALA A 2 -22.46 -32.11 -7.32
CA ALA A 2 -22.51 -30.82 -6.64
C ALA A 2 -21.06 -30.36 -6.51
N CYS A 3 -20.67 -29.39 -7.34
CA CYS A 3 -19.37 -28.76 -7.27
C CYS A 3 -19.35 -27.96 -5.96
N SER A 4 -18.60 -28.44 -4.97
CA SER A 4 -18.39 -27.71 -3.73
C SER A 4 -17.64 -26.43 -4.08
N CYS A 5 -18.31 -25.28 -3.93
CA CYS A 5 -17.65 -23.98 -3.99
C CYS A 5 -16.58 -23.98 -2.89
N ALA A 6 -15.31 -23.99 -3.28
CA ALA A 6 -14.22 -23.80 -2.35
C ALA A 6 -14.40 -22.41 -1.74
N SER A 7 -14.81 -22.36 -0.47
CA SER A 7 -14.82 -21.12 0.30
C SER A 7 -13.36 -20.69 0.41
N ALA A 8 -13.00 -19.61 -0.29
CA ALA A 8 -11.69 -18.99 -0.21
C ALA A 8 -11.53 -18.31 1.15
N ARG A 9 -11.43 -19.12 2.21
CA ARG A 9 -11.19 -18.66 3.58
C ARG A 9 -9.73 -18.91 3.91
N GLU A 10 -9.03 -17.86 4.33
CA GLU A 10 -7.62 -17.93 4.66
C GLU A 10 -7.40 -18.58 6.03
N LEU A 11 -6.25 -19.25 6.24
CA LEU A 11 -5.92 -19.93 7.49
C LEU A 11 -5.93 -19.01 8.72
N LYS A 12 -5.75 -17.70 8.52
CA LYS A 12 -5.78 -16.68 9.57
C LYS A 12 -7.19 -16.45 10.14
N GLU A 13 -8.23 -16.87 9.42
CA GLU A 13 -9.61 -16.73 9.90
C GLU A 13 -9.96 -17.64 11.09
N PHE A 14 -9.14 -18.67 11.33
CA PHE A 14 -9.32 -19.62 12.43
C PHE A 14 -8.64 -19.19 13.73
N ASP A 15 -7.93 -18.06 13.75
CA ASP A 15 -7.47 -17.46 15.00
C ASP A 15 -8.68 -16.94 15.78
N ASN A 16 -8.79 -17.35 17.05
CA ASN A 16 -9.91 -16.98 17.92
C ASN A 16 -9.97 -15.47 18.25
N ASP A 17 -8.98 -14.69 17.80
CA ASP A 17 -8.83 -13.26 18.09
C ASP A 17 -9.26 -12.35 16.92
N VAL A 18 -9.74 -12.91 15.81
CA VAL A 18 -10.23 -12.10 14.68
C VAL A 18 -11.65 -11.61 14.96
N ASN A 19 -11.83 -10.29 15.00
CA ASN A 19 -13.15 -9.68 15.17
C ASN A 19 -13.86 -9.50 13.81
N TYR A 20 -14.98 -10.20 13.63
CA TYR A 20 -15.87 -10.07 12.46
C TYR A 20 -17.13 -9.24 12.73
N ASP A 21 -17.39 -8.88 13.99
CA ASP A 21 -18.57 -8.13 14.39
C ASP A 21 -18.29 -6.63 14.33
N GLU A 22 -18.99 -5.93 13.43
CA GLU A 22 -18.87 -4.50 13.21
C GLU A 22 -19.22 -3.68 14.46
N SER A 23 -20.11 -4.18 15.32
CA SER A 23 -20.51 -3.48 16.56
C SER A 23 -19.41 -3.44 17.62
N ARG A 24 -18.40 -4.32 17.49
CA ARG A 24 -17.23 -4.41 18.38
C ARG A 24 -16.06 -3.55 17.90
N ILE A 25 -16.17 -2.89 16.74
CA ILE A 25 -15.12 -2.01 16.22
C ILE A 25 -15.07 -0.74 17.10
N PRO A 26 -13.93 -0.45 17.76
CA PRO A 26 -13.79 0.78 18.53
C PRO A 26 -13.76 1.99 17.61
N HIS A 27 -14.17 3.16 18.11
CA HIS A 27 -14.03 4.41 17.37
C HIS A 27 -12.56 4.75 17.14
N TYR A 28 -12.22 5.21 15.93
CA TYR A 28 -10.89 5.69 15.58
C TYR A 28 -10.97 6.86 14.59
N ASP A 29 -10.01 7.78 14.70
CA ASP A 29 -9.88 8.92 13.80
C ASP A 29 -8.77 8.68 12.78
N LEU A 30 -9.09 8.91 11.51
CA LEU A 30 -8.10 8.84 10.45
C LEU A 30 -7.41 10.20 10.28
N PRO A 31 -6.07 10.23 10.15
CA PRO A 31 -5.36 11.47 9.86
C PRO A 31 -5.74 11.98 8.48
N ASP A 32 -5.97 13.29 8.38
CA ASP A 32 -6.35 13.92 7.10
C ASP A 32 -5.17 13.87 6.12
N PRO A 33 -5.33 13.23 4.93
CA PRO A 33 -4.29 13.20 3.92
C PRO A 33 -4.02 14.59 3.33
N LEU A 34 -4.99 15.51 3.33
CA LEU A 34 -4.89 16.84 2.75
C LEU A 34 -4.46 17.91 3.76
N ILE A 35 -4.03 17.51 4.95
CA ILE A 35 -3.37 18.41 5.91
C ILE A 35 -1.89 18.03 5.97
N THR A 36 -1.00 19.01 5.76
CA THR A 36 0.45 18.78 5.87
C THR A 36 0.86 18.53 7.31
N ALA A 37 2.08 18.02 7.52
CA ALA A 37 2.62 17.80 8.86
C ALA A 37 2.65 19.10 9.72
N GLU A 38 2.67 20.26 9.07
CA GLU A 38 2.64 21.59 9.69
C GLU A 38 1.22 22.12 9.93
N GLY A 39 0.18 21.33 9.66
CA GLY A 39 -1.22 21.72 9.85
C GLY A 39 -1.80 22.59 8.73
N LYS A 40 -1.13 22.71 7.58
CA LYS A 40 -1.63 23.51 6.45
C LYS A 40 -2.52 22.69 5.52
N PRO A 41 -3.65 23.23 5.05
CA PRO A 41 -4.49 22.54 4.08
C PRO A 41 -3.81 22.51 2.69
N VAL A 42 -3.90 21.37 2.03
CA VAL A 42 -3.43 21.11 0.67
C VAL A 42 -4.61 21.28 -0.27
N THR A 43 -4.65 22.39 -1.00
CA THR A 43 -5.79 22.74 -1.85
C THR A 43 -5.52 22.54 -3.34
N THR A 44 -4.26 22.39 -3.73
CA THR A 44 -3.88 22.24 -5.15
C THR A 44 -3.12 20.95 -5.41
N ALA A 45 -3.22 20.46 -6.65
CA ALA A 45 -2.54 19.25 -7.07
C ALA A 45 -1.01 19.41 -7.07
N GLU A 46 -0.50 20.63 -7.24
CA GLU A 46 0.94 20.92 -7.13
C GLU A 46 1.42 20.83 -5.69
N GLN A 47 0.68 21.39 -4.73
CA GLN A 47 1.00 21.25 -3.31
C GLN A 47 0.99 19.78 -2.87
N TRP A 48 0.04 18.99 -3.37
CA TRP A 48 0.01 17.54 -3.13
C TRP A 48 1.29 16.87 -3.64
N ARG A 49 1.64 17.06 -4.92
CA ARG A 49 2.77 16.38 -5.55
C ARG A 49 4.12 16.77 -4.96
N ASN A 50 4.29 18.05 -4.65
CA ASN A 50 5.59 18.62 -4.28
C ASN A 50 5.81 18.66 -2.76
N VAL A 51 4.76 18.67 -1.94
CA VAL A 51 4.87 18.79 -0.48
C VAL A 51 4.30 17.57 0.23
N ARG A 52 2.98 17.34 0.11
CA ARG A 52 2.30 16.36 0.96
C ARG A 52 2.64 14.92 0.62
N ARG A 53 2.70 14.57 -0.67
CA ARG A 53 3.04 13.22 -1.14
C ARG A 53 4.46 12.81 -0.70
N PRO A 54 5.51 13.64 -0.86
CA PRO A 54 6.83 13.37 -0.29
C PRO A 54 6.80 13.13 1.22
N GLN A 55 6.08 13.97 1.99
CA GLN A 55 5.95 13.79 3.44
C GLN A 55 5.36 12.43 3.81
N ILE A 56 4.26 12.02 3.15
CA ILE A 56 3.62 10.73 3.39
C ILE A 56 4.59 9.59 3.06
N LEU A 57 5.28 9.65 1.92
CA LEU A 57 6.27 8.63 1.54
C LEU A 57 7.38 8.52 2.59
N SER A 58 7.88 9.64 3.11
CA SER A 58 8.86 9.63 4.19
C SER A 58 8.30 9.03 5.48
N LEU A 59 7.06 9.30 5.85
CA LEU A 59 6.44 8.69 7.04
C LEU A 59 6.36 7.16 6.91
N PHE A 60 5.88 6.66 5.77
CA PHE A 60 5.80 5.22 5.53
C PHE A 60 7.18 4.55 5.48
N ALA A 61 8.16 5.23 4.85
CA ALA A 61 9.54 4.74 4.81
C ALA A 61 10.16 4.66 6.22
N ASN A 62 9.92 5.64 7.09
CA ASN A 62 10.55 5.64 8.42
C ASN A 62 9.85 4.74 9.44
N PHE A 63 8.52 4.60 9.37
CA PHE A 63 7.75 3.94 10.43
C PHE A 63 7.20 2.56 10.08
N ILE A 64 7.06 2.22 8.79
CA ILE A 64 6.36 1.00 8.39
C ILE A 64 7.26 0.08 7.54
N TYR A 65 7.78 0.58 6.42
CA TYR A 65 8.42 -0.28 5.42
C TYR A 65 9.94 -0.21 5.39
N GLY A 66 10.54 0.85 5.94
CA GLY A 66 11.96 1.15 5.75
C GLY A 66 12.21 2.02 4.51
N ALA A 67 13.33 2.75 4.53
CA ALA A 67 13.78 3.53 3.38
C ALA A 67 14.51 2.64 2.37
N VAL A 68 14.25 2.86 1.08
CA VAL A 68 14.98 2.17 0.00
C VAL A 68 16.43 2.67 0.01
N PRO A 69 17.43 1.80 0.22
CA PRO A 69 18.81 2.21 0.22
C PRO A 69 19.25 2.61 -1.19
N VAL A 70 20.06 3.67 -1.28
CA VAL A 70 20.73 4.03 -2.54
C VAL A 70 21.95 3.11 -2.69
N PRO A 71 22.07 2.34 -3.78
CA PRO A 71 23.22 1.48 -3.99
C PRO A 71 24.48 2.35 -4.20
N PRO A 72 25.66 1.90 -3.74
CA PRO A 72 26.91 2.65 -3.90
C PRO A 72 27.35 2.74 -5.38
N GLU A 73 26.95 1.76 -6.19
CA GLU A 73 27.24 1.68 -7.62
C GLU A 73 25.94 1.49 -8.42
N PRO A 74 25.84 2.00 -9.66
CA PRO A 74 24.67 1.82 -10.51
C PRO A 74 24.37 0.33 -10.75
N ILE A 75 23.13 -0.09 -10.54
CA ILE A 75 22.70 -1.47 -10.81
C ILE A 75 22.48 -1.61 -12.32
N GLU A 76 23.36 -2.36 -13.00
CA GLU A 76 23.14 -2.73 -14.41
C GLU A 76 22.11 -3.85 -14.52
N GLN A 77 20.90 -3.51 -14.99
CA GLN A 77 19.83 -4.48 -15.22
C GLN A 77 19.89 -5.02 -16.66
N THR A 78 20.11 -6.32 -16.82
CA THR A 78 19.99 -7.01 -18.11
C THR A 78 18.78 -7.93 -18.09
N TYR A 79 18.02 -7.92 -19.18
CA TYR A 79 16.90 -8.84 -19.37
C TYR A 79 16.98 -9.45 -20.76
N LYS A 80 16.52 -10.70 -20.87
CA LYS A 80 16.38 -11.40 -22.15
C LYS A 80 14.91 -11.68 -22.35
N VAL A 81 14.33 -11.14 -23.42
CA VAL A 81 12.96 -11.45 -23.80
C VAL A 81 12.91 -12.92 -24.24
N ILE A 82 12.13 -13.72 -23.50
CA ILE A 82 12.02 -15.17 -23.76
C ILE A 82 10.97 -15.44 -24.83
N LYS A 83 9.86 -14.71 -24.80
CA LYS A 83 8.76 -14.83 -25.76
C LYS A 83 7.98 -13.52 -25.78
N GLU A 84 7.66 -13.07 -26.98
CA GLU A 84 6.76 -11.93 -27.21
C GLU A 84 5.53 -12.46 -27.94
N ASP A 85 4.35 -12.29 -27.35
CA ASP A 85 3.08 -12.66 -27.98
C ASP A 85 2.35 -11.41 -28.43
N LYS A 86 2.28 -11.21 -29.76
CA LYS A 86 1.65 -10.05 -30.38
C LYS A 86 0.14 -10.19 -30.52
N ALA A 87 -0.41 -11.37 -30.23
CA ALA A 87 -1.85 -11.62 -30.20
C ALA A 87 -2.45 -11.41 -28.80
N PHE A 88 -1.62 -11.07 -27.80
CA PHE A 88 -2.08 -10.72 -26.46
C PHE A 88 -2.58 -9.25 -26.42
N MET A 89 -3.75 -9.00 -27.01
CA MET A 89 -4.59 -7.82 -26.78
C MET A 89 -6.07 -8.20 -26.90
#